data_AF-A0A534ZYJ2-F1
#
_entry.id   AF-A0A534ZYJ2-F1
#
_cell.length_a   1.000
_cell.length_b   1.000
_cell.length_c   1.000
_cell.angle_alpha   90.00
_cell.angle_beta   90.00
_cell.angle_gamma   90.00
#
_symmetry.space_group_name_H-M   'P 1'
#
loop_
_entity.id
_entity.type
_entity.pdbx_description
1 polymer ?
#
loop_
_entity_poly.entity_id
_entity_poly.type
_entity_poly.pdbx_seq_one_letter_code
_entity_poly.pdbx_strand_id
1 'polypeptide(L)'
;MTMRGQIRSRLGAAGPAVPRARLAARRDHGRGQALVEFVAVLLPLLLIVVAIVQFGLLFGANVSLTNAAREGARAGTIYLYDRNHTKAWNDGQRCAAAMTAATQAFGLLTNASPYFSVTTTSGACTTNTGETQVNGDLTVAYCASMPTSTSPCPNTVDPTTTCAPDTREGCLMQVSVTYRSDIIVPLIGQLLSRDTNGRFVQKITATMVVN
;
A
#
# COMPACT_ATOMS: atom_id res chain seq x y z
N MET A 1 87.66 -30.62 -67.18
CA MET A 1 86.51 -30.46 -68.10
C MET A 1 85.27 -30.33 -67.23
N THR A 2 84.49 -29.25 -67.41
CA THR A 2 83.10 -28.96 -66.91
C THR A 2 82.85 -28.92 -65.38
N MET A 3 81.98 -28.10 -64.79
CA MET A 3 81.39 -26.76 -65.00
C MET A 3 80.49 -26.54 -63.74
N ARG A 4 80.10 -25.28 -63.45
CA ARG A 4 79.08 -24.79 -62.47
C ARG A 4 79.57 -24.58 -61.02
N GLY A 5 79.25 -23.48 -60.34
CA GLY A 5 78.32 -22.40 -60.68
C GLY A 5 78.55 -21.16 -59.80
N GLN A 6 78.21 -20.01 -60.36
CA GLN A 6 78.11 -18.72 -59.69
C GLN A 6 76.99 -18.74 -58.64
N ILE A 7 77.03 -17.84 -57.64
CA ILE A 7 75.94 -16.91 -57.33
C ILE A 7 76.46 -15.75 -56.45
N ARG A 8 76.00 -14.56 -56.86
CA ARG A 8 76.24 -13.22 -56.32
C ARG A 8 75.54 -13.01 -54.98
N SER A 9 76.01 -12.06 -54.16
CA SER A 9 75.20 -10.89 -53.77
C SER A 9 75.99 -9.99 -52.80
N ARG A 10 76.36 -8.80 -53.28
CA ARG A 10 76.57 -7.62 -52.45
C ARG A 10 75.26 -6.85 -52.41
N LEU A 11 74.84 -6.39 -51.22
CA LEU A 11 73.95 -5.25 -50.88
C LEU A 11 73.18 -5.66 -49.60
N GLY A 12 73.04 -4.85 -48.57
CA GLY A 12 73.39 -3.45 -48.40
C GLY A 12 72.87 -2.95 -47.04
N ALA A 13 73.44 -1.83 -46.65
CA ALA A 13 72.85 -0.76 -45.84
C ALA A 13 72.13 -1.15 -44.52
N ALA A 14 72.87 -1.02 -43.43
CA ALA A 14 72.31 -0.69 -42.12
C ALA A 14 71.67 0.71 -42.17
N GLY A 15 70.34 0.76 -42.13
CA GLY A 15 69.59 1.99 -41.85
C GLY A 15 69.40 2.18 -40.34
N PRO A 16 69.27 3.42 -39.84
CA PRO A 16 69.13 3.68 -38.41
C PRO A 16 67.74 3.26 -37.92
N ALA A 17 67.70 2.64 -36.73
CA ALA A 17 66.46 2.26 -36.06
C ALA A 17 65.67 3.52 -35.66
N VAL A 18 64.47 3.68 -36.23
CA VAL A 18 63.51 4.72 -35.82
C VAL A 18 62.92 4.31 -34.47
N PRO A 19 63.04 5.13 -33.40
CA PRO A 19 62.35 4.84 -32.16
C PRO A 19 60.84 5.04 -32.39
N ARG A 20 60.09 3.94 -32.39
CA ARG A 20 58.63 3.99 -32.29
C ARG A 20 58.28 4.56 -30.91
N ALA A 21 58.02 5.86 -30.86
CA ALA A 21 57.37 6.49 -29.71
C ALA A 21 56.05 5.75 -29.49
N ARG A 22 55.98 4.93 -28.44
CA ARG A 22 54.72 4.43 -27.93
C ARG A 22 53.98 5.66 -27.40
N LEU A 23 53.07 6.20 -28.20
CA LEU A 23 52.04 7.12 -27.72
C LEU A 23 51.19 6.35 -26.73
N ALA A 24 51.65 6.33 -25.47
CA ALA A 24 50.81 5.97 -24.35
C ALA A 24 49.74 7.06 -24.30
N ALA A 25 48.58 6.76 -24.90
CA ALA A 25 47.37 7.53 -24.69
C ALA A 25 47.14 7.55 -23.17
N ARG A 26 47.53 8.65 -22.53
CA ARG A 26 47.17 8.92 -21.15
C ARG A 26 45.64 8.98 -21.14
N ARG A 27 45.01 7.87 -20.75
CA ARG A 27 43.62 7.89 -20.32
C ARG A 27 43.56 8.89 -19.18
N ASP A 28 42.88 10.00 -19.43
CA ASP A 28 42.70 11.09 -18.51
C ASP A 28 41.68 10.65 -17.45
N HIS A 29 42.15 9.89 -16.45
CA HIS A 29 41.32 9.20 -15.46
C HIS A 29 40.51 10.15 -14.56
N GLY A 30 40.79 11.46 -14.56
CA GLY A 30 40.11 12.44 -13.70
C GLY A 30 38.74 12.89 -14.19
N ARG A 31 38.46 12.83 -15.50
CA ARG A 31 37.24 13.44 -16.08
C ARG A 31 35.94 12.68 -15.76
N GLY A 32 36.02 11.41 -15.38
CA GLY A 32 34.87 10.59 -14.98
C GLY A 32 34.65 10.49 -13.46
N GLN A 33 35.67 10.81 -12.66
CA GLN A 33 35.65 10.58 -11.20
C GLN A 33 34.62 11.48 -10.49
N ALA A 34 34.56 12.76 -10.86
CA ALA A 34 33.61 13.71 -10.26
C ALA A 34 32.14 13.32 -10.52
N LEU A 35 31.85 12.71 -11.67
CA LEU A 35 30.51 12.23 -12.00
C LEU A 35 30.14 11.02 -11.13
N VAL A 36 31.09 10.11 -10.89
CA VAL A 36 30.88 8.94 -10.02
C VAL A 36 30.66 9.35 -8.57
N GLU A 37 31.43 10.29 -8.04
CA GLU A 37 31.25 10.83 -6.69
C GLU A 37 29.90 11.54 -6.53
N PHE A 38 29.48 12.30 -7.55
CA PHE A 38 28.17 12.93 -7.55
C PHE A 38 27.03 11.90 -7.55
N VAL A 39 27.10 10.87 -8.39
CA VAL A 39 26.08 9.80 -8.42
C VAL A 39 26.06 9.01 -7.11
N ALA A 40 27.22 8.79 -6.48
CA ALA A 40 27.32 8.09 -5.20
C ALA A 40 26.57 8.80 -4.05
N VAL A 41 26.47 10.14 -4.10
CA VAL A 41 25.69 10.92 -3.12
C VAL A 41 24.25 11.16 -3.59
N LEU A 42 24.05 11.43 -4.88
CA LEU A 42 22.73 11.73 -5.45
C LEU A 42 21.77 10.54 -5.34
N LEU A 43 22.25 9.32 -5.61
CA LEU A 43 21.41 8.12 -5.61
C LEU A 43 20.77 7.85 -4.23
N PRO A 44 21.52 7.77 -3.11
CA PRO A 44 20.91 7.59 -1.79
C PRO A 44 20.05 8.79 -1.37
N LEU A 45 20.44 10.02 -1.72
CA LEU A 45 19.64 11.21 -1.45
C LEU A 45 18.26 11.12 -2.12
N LEU A 46 18.22 10.72 -3.40
CA LEU A 46 16.97 10.58 -4.15
C LEU A 46 16.09 9.48 -3.56
N LEU A 47 16.67 8.35 -3.13
CA LEU A 47 15.92 7.30 -2.44
C LEU A 47 15.29 7.80 -1.13
N ILE A 48 16.01 8.61 -0.35
CA ILE A 48 15.48 9.20 0.89
C ILE A 48 14.33 10.16 0.59
N VAL A 49 14.48 11.03 -0.41
CA VAL A 49 13.41 11.98 -0.79
C VAL A 49 12.16 11.25 -1.26
N VAL A 50 12.29 10.24 -2.13
CA VAL A 50 11.15 9.42 -2.58
C VAL A 50 10.51 8.67 -1.40
N ALA A 51 11.31 8.17 -0.46
CA ALA A 51 10.80 7.52 0.74
C ALA A 51 10.00 8.48 1.63
N ILE A 52 10.46 9.71 1.84
CA ILE A 52 9.76 10.74 2.63
C ILE A 52 8.43 11.11 1.95
N VAL A 53 8.45 11.36 0.64
CA VAL A 53 7.24 11.69 -0.12
C VAL A 53 6.23 10.54 -0.03
N GLN A 54 6.70 9.30 -0.22
CA GLN A 54 5.85 8.13 -0.12
C GLN A 54 5.25 7.97 1.29
N PHE A 55 6.05 8.13 2.34
CA PHE A 55 5.55 8.10 3.71
C PHE A 55 4.46 9.16 3.94
N GLY A 56 4.66 10.38 3.44
CA GLY A 56 3.66 11.45 3.51
C GLY A 56 2.34 11.07 2.85
N LEU A 57 2.38 10.44 1.68
CA LEU A 57 1.18 9.95 0.98
C LEU A 57 0.46 8.84 1.76
N LEU A 58 1.21 7.86 2.29
CA LEU A 58 0.64 6.76 3.08
C LEU A 58 0.02 7.26 4.39
N PHE A 59 0.65 8.24 5.04
CA PHE A 59 0.12 8.87 6.24
C PHE A 59 -1.14 9.71 5.93
N GLY A 60 -1.13 10.46 4.83
CA GLY A 60 -2.32 11.18 4.36
C GLY A 60 -3.51 10.26 4.08
N ALA A 61 -3.24 9.08 3.49
CA ALA A 61 -4.24 8.03 3.33
C ALA A 61 -4.78 7.54 4.68
N ASN A 62 -3.90 7.30 5.66
CA ASN A 62 -4.30 6.87 7.00
C ASN A 62 -5.23 7.88 7.70
N VAL A 63 -4.92 9.17 7.60
CA VAL A 63 -5.77 10.24 8.16
C VAL A 63 -7.13 10.26 7.48
N SER A 64 -7.16 10.19 6.14
CA SER A 64 -8.40 10.20 5.36
C SER A 64 -9.28 8.99 5.69
N LEU A 65 -8.68 7.80 5.78
CA LEU A 65 -9.37 6.56 6.16
C LEU A 65 -9.88 6.60 7.61
N THR A 66 -9.17 7.26 8.53
CA THR A 66 -9.63 7.43 9.91
C THR A 66 -10.85 8.33 9.98
N ASN A 67 -10.85 9.42 9.22
CA ASN A 67 -12.02 10.27 9.09
C ASN A 67 -13.19 9.50 8.46
N ALA A 68 -12.93 8.72 7.40
CA ALA A 68 -13.94 7.91 6.74
C ALA A 68 -14.57 6.85 7.66
N ALA A 69 -13.77 6.11 8.44
CA ALA A 69 -14.28 5.14 9.40
C ALA A 69 -15.16 5.82 10.46
N ARG A 70 -14.77 7.00 10.95
CA ARG A 70 -15.58 7.78 11.91
C ARG A 70 -16.89 8.27 11.31
N GLU A 71 -16.88 8.75 10.07
CA GLU A 71 -18.08 9.21 9.39
C GLU A 71 -19.03 8.05 9.08
N GLY A 72 -18.48 6.88 8.72
CA GLY A 72 -19.25 5.65 8.60
C GLY A 72 -19.88 5.20 9.92
N ALA A 73 -19.10 5.24 11.02
CA ALA A 73 -19.63 4.93 12.35
C ALA A 73 -20.75 5.90 12.75
N ARG A 74 -20.56 7.20 12.52
CA ARG A 74 -21.56 8.24 12.81
C ARG A 74 -22.85 8.01 12.03
N ALA A 75 -22.77 7.75 10.73
CA ALA A 75 -23.94 7.50 9.90
C ALA A 75 -24.69 6.23 10.32
N GLY A 76 -23.96 5.19 10.75
CA GLY A 76 -24.59 3.96 11.23
C GLY A 76 -25.19 4.06 12.63
N THR A 77 -24.67 4.92 13.52
CA THR A 77 -25.25 5.10 14.86
C THR A 77 -26.56 5.87 14.86
N ILE A 78 -26.76 6.76 13.88
CA ILE A 78 -28.00 7.54 13.73
C ILE A 78 -29.03 6.89 12.81
N TYR A 79 -28.75 5.70 12.27
CA TYR A 79 -29.69 5.00 11.40
C TYR A 79 -30.95 4.59 12.18
N LEU A 80 -32.12 4.98 11.67
CA LEU A 80 -33.40 4.67 12.32
C LEU A 80 -33.82 3.23 12.05
N TYR A 81 -34.16 2.52 13.12
CA TYR A 81 -34.68 1.16 13.03
C TYR A 81 -36.12 1.15 12.48
N ASP A 82 -36.34 0.48 11.35
CA ASP A 82 -37.68 0.25 10.80
C ASP A 82 -38.29 -1.03 11.39
N ARG A 83 -39.37 -0.86 12.15
CA ARG A 83 -40.10 -1.96 12.82
C ARG A 83 -40.86 -2.86 11.84
N ASN A 84 -41.03 -2.46 10.59
CA ASN A 84 -41.68 -3.27 9.56
C ASN A 84 -40.71 -4.27 8.91
N HIS A 85 -39.42 -4.17 9.23
CA HIS A 85 -38.37 -5.02 8.67
C HIS A 85 -37.64 -5.83 9.75
N THR A 86 -37.00 -6.92 9.33
CA THR A 86 -36.25 -7.79 10.24
C THR A 86 -34.99 -7.09 10.77
N LYS A 87 -34.47 -7.53 11.91
CA LYS A 87 -33.15 -7.11 12.43
C LYS A 87 -32.06 -7.16 11.35
N ALA A 88 -31.99 -8.28 10.61
CA ALA A 88 -30.99 -8.47 9.57
C ALA A 88 -31.11 -7.47 8.42
N TRP A 89 -32.34 -7.11 8.02
CA TRP A 89 -32.57 -6.09 7.00
C TRP A 89 -32.12 -4.70 7.48
N ASN A 90 -32.51 -4.33 8.70
CA ASN A 90 -32.10 -3.07 9.32
C ASN A 90 -30.57 -2.97 9.48
N ASP A 91 -29.92 -4.04 9.93
CA ASP A 91 -28.46 -4.08 10.03
C ASP A 91 -27.78 -3.94 8.67
N GLY A 92 -28.35 -4.56 7.62
CA GLY A 92 -27.86 -4.43 6.24
C GLY A 92 -27.95 -3.00 5.70
N GLN A 93 -29.08 -2.33 5.92
CA GLN A 93 -29.29 -0.93 5.52
C GLN A 93 -28.42 0.04 6.34
N ARG A 94 -28.30 -0.18 7.65
CA ARG A 94 -27.41 0.57 8.54
C ARG A 94 -25.96 0.47 8.08
N CYS A 95 -25.52 -0.73 7.68
CA CYS A 95 -24.19 -0.94 7.13
C CYS A 95 -24.01 -0.23 5.77
N ALA A 96 -25.02 -0.21 4.91
CA ALA A 96 -24.95 0.54 3.65
C ALA A 96 -24.89 2.06 3.85
N ALA A 97 -25.61 2.59 4.84
CA ALA A 97 -25.51 3.99 5.26
C ALA A 97 -24.09 4.31 5.75
N ALA A 98 -23.52 3.45 6.61
CA ALA A 98 -22.14 3.57 7.08
C ALA A 98 -21.13 3.52 5.92
N MET A 99 -21.31 2.61 4.95
CA MET A 99 -20.46 2.50 3.77
C MET A 99 -20.52 3.76 2.89
N THR A 100 -21.73 4.26 2.64
CA THR A 100 -21.93 5.46 1.82
C THR A 100 -21.24 6.66 2.45
N ALA A 101 -21.43 6.86 3.75
CA ALA A 101 -20.79 7.94 4.50
C ALA A 101 -19.26 7.79 4.55
N ALA A 102 -18.75 6.58 4.77
CA ALA A 102 -17.32 6.31 4.77
C ALA A 102 -16.69 6.59 3.40
N THR A 103 -17.27 6.09 2.31
CA THR A 103 -16.73 6.28 0.96
C THR A 103 -16.81 7.72 0.47
N GLN A 104 -17.80 8.51 0.91
CA GLN A 104 -17.85 9.97 0.64
C GLN A 104 -16.73 10.74 1.36
N ALA A 105 -16.22 10.20 2.47
CA ALA A 105 -15.14 10.80 3.25
C ALA A 105 -13.73 10.35 2.83
N PHE A 106 -13.59 9.58 1.74
CA PHE A 106 -12.30 9.11 1.22
C PHE A 106 -11.43 10.23 0.62
N GLY A 107 -12.03 11.39 0.29
CA GLY A 107 -11.31 12.54 -0.25
C GLY A 107 -10.63 12.21 -1.58
N LEU A 108 -9.30 12.14 -1.58
CA LEU A 108 -8.49 11.83 -2.77
C LEU A 108 -8.22 10.33 -2.97
N LEU A 109 -8.70 9.46 -2.06
CA LEU A 109 -8.49 8.01 -2.17
C LEU A 109 -9.47 7.38 -3.17
N THR A 110 -8.99 6.39 -3.90
CA THR A 110 -9.79 5.66 -4.89
C THR A 110 -10.69 4.65 -4.19
N ASN A 111 -12.01 4.75 -4.36
CA ASN A 111 -12.99 3.85 -3.76
C ASN A 111 -13.29 2.58 -4.61
N ALA A 112 -12.34 2.18 -5.46
CA ALA A 112 -12.52 1.10 -6.42
C ALA A 112 -11.41 0.04 -6.31
N SER A 113 -11.74 -1.17 -6.76
CA SER A 113 -10.79 -2.27 -6.85
C SER A 113 -9.64 -1.87 -7.77
N PRO A 114 -8.38 -2.23 -7.46
CA PRO A 114 -7.95 -3.15 -6.40
C PRO A 114 -7.58 -2.49 -5.05
N TYR A 115 -7.84 -1.19 -4.88
CA TYR A 115 -7.49 -0.44 -3.66
C TYR A 115 -8.52 -0.61 -2.56
N PHE A 116 -9.80 -0.56 -2.94
CA PHE A 116 -10.95 -0.73 -2.06
C PHE A 116 -12.07 -1.44 -2.81
N SER A 117 -12.61 -2.51 -2.23
CA SER A 117 -13.59 -3.38 -2.87
C SER A 117 -14.84 -3.45 -2.00
N VAL A 118 -15.90 -2.78 -2.44
CA VAL A 118 -17.25 -2.85 -1.86
C VAL A 118 -18.28 -2.97 -2.96
N THR A 119 -19.42 -3.61 -2.66
CA THR A 119 -20.56 -3.66 -3.56
C THR A 119 -21.47 -2.47 -3.27
N THR A 120 -21.53 -1.49 -4.19
CA THR A 120 -22.37 -0.29 -4.06
C THR A 120 -23.77 -0.43 -4.68
N THR A 121 -24.01 -1.52 -5.41
CA THR A 121 -25.22 -1.72 -6.22
C THR A 121 -26.44 -2.23 -5.43
N SER A 122 -26.26 -2.62 -4.17
CA SER A 122 -27.35 -2.98 -3.27
C SER A 122 -27.34 -2.03 -2.09
N GLY A 123 -28.45 -1.34 -1.83
CA GLY A 123 -28.63 -0.47 -0.67
C GLY A 123 -28.51 -1.15 0.69
N ALA A 124 -28.09 -2.42 0.75
CA ALA A 124 -27.76 -3.17 1.95
C ALA A 124 -26.40 -3.88 1.79
N CYS A 125 -25.64 -3.97 2.88
CA CYS A 125 -24.54 -4.93 2.98
C CYS A 125 -25.11 -6.35 2.93
N THR A 126 -24.57 -7.18 2.05
CA THR A 126 -25.20 -8.46 1.67
C THR A 126 -24.77 -9.65 2.53
N THR A 127 -23.69 -9.51 3.30
CA THR A 127 -23.13 -10.63 4.07
C THR A 127 -23.32 -10.38 5.56
N ASN A 128 -24.25 -11.10 6.17
CA ASN A 128 -24.47 -11.10 7.61
C ASN A 128 -23.78 -12.32 8.24
N THR A 129 -22.93 -12.07 9.23
CA THR A 129 -22.27 -13.07 10.06
C THR A 129 -22.54 -12.76 11.53
N GLY A 130 -23.71 -13.18 12.02
CA GLY A 130 -24.14 -12.96 13.40
C GLY A 130 -24.38 -11.48 13.70
N GLU A 131 -23.52 -10.89 14.53
CA GLU A 131 -23.57 -9.47 14.90
C GLU A 131 -22.68 -8.58 14.01
N THR A 132 -22.20 -9.13 12.89
CA THR A 132 -21.31 -8.46 11.97
C THR A 132 -21.88 -8.45 10.56
N GLN A 133 -21.84 -7.30 9.90
CA GLN A 133 -22.10 -7.12 8.48
C GLN A 133 -20.77 -6.94 7.74
N VAL A 134 -20.62 -7.61 6.61
CA VAL A 134 -19.43 -7.54 5.76
C VAL A 134 -19.84 -7.16 4.35
N ASN A 135 -19.13 -6.20 3.78
CA ASN A 135 -19.19 -5.87 2.36
C ASN A 135 -17.77 -5.64 1.85
N GLY A 136 -17.13 -6.73 1.40
CA GLY A 136 -15.74 -6.71 0.95
C GLY A 136 -14.77 -6.12 1.98
N ASP A 137 -14.20 -4.97 1.67
CA ASP A 137 -13.21 -4.28 2.49
C ASP A 137 -13.79 -3.44 3.65
N LEU A 138 -15.12 -3.38 3.78
CA LEU A 138 -15.81 -2.72 4.88
C LEU A 138 -16.52 -3.74 5.76
N THR A 139 -16.34 -3.63 7.07
CA THR A 139 -17.07 -4.43 8.05
C THR A 139 -17.71 -3.54 9.11
N VAL A 140 -18.92 -3.89 9.53
CA VAL A 140 -19.65 -3.24 10.62
C VAL A 140 -19.99 -4.32 11.64
N ALA A 141 -19.58 -4.14 12.88
CA ALA A 141 -19.88 -5.08 13.96
C ALA A 141 -20.55 -4.40 15.14
N TYR A 142 -21.37 -5.16 15.86
CA TYR A 142 -22.09 -4.70 17.04
C TYR A 142 -21.73 -5.51 18.28
N CYS A 143 -21.43 -4.84 19.38
CA CYS A 143 -21.10 -5.47 20.64
C CYS A 143 -21.63 -4.69 21.84
N ALA A 144 -21.93 -5.39 22.93
CA ALA A 144 -22.37 -4.78 24.18
C ALA A 144 -21.23 -4.10 24.94
N SER A 145 -20.01 -4.66 24.83
CA SER A 145 -18.82 -4.14 25.52
C SER A 145 -17.54 -4.54 24.79
N MET A 146 -16.49 -3.76 25.00
CA MET A 146 -15.13 -4.02 24.50
C MET A 146 -14.11 -3.58 25.54
N PRO A 147 -13.12 -4.42 25.92
CA PRO A 147 -12.06 -4.01 26.83
C PRO A 147 -11.17 -2.90 26.26
N THR A 148 -10.97 -2.89 24.93
CA THR A 148 -10.24 -1.83 24.20
C THR A 148 -10.89 -1.58 22.84
N SER A 149 -10.63 -0.42 22.23
CA SER A 149 -11.15 -0.06 20.90
C SER A 149 -10.66 -0.96 19.75
N THR A 150 -9.62 -1.77 20.00
CA THR A 150 -9.03 -2.72 19.06
C THR A 150 -9.42 -4.17 19.32
N SER A 151 -10.14 -4.44 20.41
CA SER A 151 -10.63 -5.78 20.73
C SER A 151 -11.71 -6.22 19.73
N PRO A 152 -11.86 -7.54 19.49
CA PRO A 152 -12.91 -8.06 18.62
C PRO A 152 -14.29 -7.69 19.14
N CYS A 153 -15.14 -7.21 18.23
CA CYS A 153 -16.52 -6.82 18.47
C CYS A 153 -17.43 -7.69 17.59
N PRO A 154 -18.36 -8.46 18.16
CA PRO A 154 -18.29 -9.04 19.50
C PRO A 154 -17.16 -10.08 19.63
N ASN A 155 -16.76 -10.40 20.86
CA ASN A 155 -15.83 -11.49 21.11
C ASN A 155 -16.55 -12.84 20.95
N THR A 156 -16.15 -13.65 19.98
CA THR A 156 -16.80 -14.94 19.68
C THR A 156 -16.65 -15.98 20.80
N VAL A 157 -15.76 -15.75 21.76
CA VAL A 157 -15.52 -16.64 22.91
C VAL A 157 -16.35 -16.24 24.13
N ASP A 158 -16.84 -14.99 24.18
CA ASP A 158 -17.58 -14.45 25.31
C ASP A 158 -18.97 -13.93 24.87
N PRO A 159 -20.05 -14.69 25.14
CA PRO A 159 -21.39 -14.32 24.70
C PRO A 159 -21.91 -13.03 25.36
N THR A 160 -21.33 -12.59 26.48
CA THR A 160 -21.72 -11.34 27.16
C THR A 160 -21.36 -10.09 26.34
N THR A 161 -20.46 -10.23 25.35
CA THR A 161 -20.06 -9.14 24.47
C THR A 161 -21.00 -8.97 23.27
N THR A 162 -21.97 -9.86 23.08
CA THR A 162 -22.95 -9.76 21.99
C THR A 162 -24.00 -8.67 22.26
N CYS A 163 -24.36 -7.91 21.23
CA CYS A 163 -25.39 -6.88 21.34
C CYS A 163 -26.79 -7.51 21.28
N ALA A 164 -27.50 -7.49 22.40
CA ALA A 164 -28.83 -8.11 22.54
C ALA A 164 -30.01 -7.37 21.87
N PRO A 165 -30.13 -6.02 21.91
CA PRO A 165 -31.30 -5.35 21.36
C PRO A 165 -31.29 -5.33 19.82
N ASP A 166 -32.43 -5.65 19.20
CA ASP A 166 -32.61 -5.63 17.75
C ASP A 166 -32.41 -4.22 17.15
N THR A 167 -32.76 -3.18 17.91
CA THR A 167 -32.58 -1.76 17.52
C THR A 167 -31.14 -1.30 17.56
N ARG A 168 -30.25 -2.09 18.20
CA ARG A 168 -28.85 -1.76 18.50
C ARG A 168 -28.66 -0.58 19.46
N GLU A 169 -29.73 0.04 19.95
CA GLU A 169 -29.65 1.19 20.85
C GLU A 169 -28.82 0.85 22.09
N GLY A 170 -27.86 1.72 22.43
CA GLY A 170 -26.92 1.53 23.53
C GLY A 170 -25.76 0.57 23.26
N CYS A 171 -25.74 -0.14 22.13
CA CYS A 171 -24.61 -1.00 21.76
C CYS A 171 -23.47 -0.19 21.13
N LEU A 172 -22.26 -0.74 21.22
CA LEU A 172 -21.11 -0.25 20.48
C LEU A 172 -21.18 -0.76 19.04
N MET A 173 -21.05 0.15 18.09
CA MET A 173 -20.89 -0.12 16.67
C MET A 173 -19.43 0.12 16.27
N GLN A 174 -18.76 -0.92 15.80
CA GLN A 174 -17.40 -0.87 15.27
C GLN A 174 -17.44 -0.92 13.74
N VAL A 175 -16.93 0.12 13.09
CA VAL A 175 -16.76 0.17 11.63
C VAL A 175 -15.29 -0.02 11.32
N SER A 176 -14.97 -1.02 10.51
CA SER A 176 -13.60 -1.29 10.04
C SER A 176 -13.51 -1.12 8.54
N VAL A 177 -12.48 -0.42 8.09
CA VAL A 177 -12.17 -0.19 6.68
C VAL A 177 -10.77 -0.75 6.40
N THR A 178 -10.67 -1.58 5.37
CA THR A 178 -9.40 -2.13 4.88
C THR A 178 -9.06 -1.47 3.55
N TYR A 179 -7.91 -0.81 3.45
CA TYR A 179 -7.47 -0.15 2.23
C TYR A 179 -6.10 -0.67 1.80
N ARG A 180 -5.94 -0.88 0.51
CA ARG A 180 -4.68 -1.34 -0.09
C ARG A 180 -3.99 -0.17 -0.81
N SER A 181 -2.70 0.03 -0.55
CA SER A 181 -1.87 1.05 -1.22
C SER A 181 -0.68 0.41 -1.93
N ASP A 182 -0.37 0.91 -3.13
CA ASP A 182 0.82 0.49 -3.87
C ASP A 182 2.08 1.11 -3.23
N ILE A 183 3.12 0.29 -3.06
CA ILE A 183 4.42 0.77 -2.56
C ILE A 183 5.44 0.80 -3.70
N ILE A 184 5.97 1.99 -3.98
CA ILE A 184 7.01 2.21 -5.01
C ILE A 184 8.41 1.90 -4.48
N VAL A 185 8.76 2.31 -3.25
CA VAL A 185 10.11 2.08 -2.70
C VAL A 185 10.25 0.64 -2.18
N PRO A 186 11.12 -0.20 -2.77
CA PRO A 186 11.19 -1.63 -2.46
C PRO A 186 11.67 -1.92 -1.04
N LEU A 187 12.53 -1.06 -0.48
CA LEU A 187 13.17 -1.25 0.84
C LEU A 187 12.17 -1.18 2.01
N ILE A 188 11.11 -0.36 1.92
CA ILE A 188 10.18 -0.17 3.05
C ILE A 188 9.14 -1.29 3.09
N GLY A 189 8.73 -1.80 1.94
CA GLY A 189 7.62 -2.73 1.93
C GLY A 189 7.95 -4.09 2.59
N GLN A 190 9.22 -4.48 2.75
CA GLN A 190 9.57 -5.72 3.48
C GLN A 190 9.25 -5.65 4.99
N LEU A 191 9.06 -4.44 5.54
CA LEU A 191 8.76 -4.23 6.95
C LEU A 191 7.26 -4.12 7.25
N LEU A 192 6.41 -4.14 6.23
CA LEU A 192 4.98 -3.82 6.35
C LEU A 192 4.08 -5.00 5.96
N SER A 193 2.89 -5.07 6.58
CA SER A 193 1.89 -6.09 6.26
C SER A 193 1.41 -5.95 4.83
N ARG A 194 1.56 -7.01 4.04
CA ARG A 194 1.16 -7.05 2.63
C ARG A 194 0.04 -8.04 2.38
N ASP A 195 -0.74 -7.76 1.34
CA ASP A 195 -1.61 -8.76 0.73
C ASP A 195 -0.82 -9.73 -0.17
N THR A 196 -1.51 -10.72 -0.72
CA THR A 196 -0.95 -11.71 -1.65
C THR A 196 -0.42 -11.10 -2.95
N ASN A 197 -0.80 -9.86 -3.27
CA ASN A 197 -0.37 -9.11 -4.45
C ASN A 197 0.76 -8.11 -4.14
N GLY A 198 1.30 -8.12 -2.91
CA GLY A 198 2.42 -7.30 -2.49
C GLY A 198 2.07 -5.85 -2.10
N ARG A 199 0.78 -5.52 -1.97
CA ARG A 199 0.28 -4.18 -1.61
C ARG A 199 0.25 -4.00 -0.11
N PHE A 200 0.51 -2.79 0.35
CA PHE A 200 0.42 -2.46 1.76
C PHE A 200 -1.03 -2.36 2.22
N VAL A 201 -1.36 -3.04 3.32
CA VAL A 201 -2.73 -3.08 3.86
C VAL A 201 -2.83 -2.19 5.08
N GLN A 202 -3.70 -1.18 5.01
CA GLN A 202 -4.09 -0.34 6.14
C GLN A 202 -5.46 -0.80 6.64
N LYS A 203 -5.55 -1.14 7.91
CA LYS A 203 -6.82 -1.45 8.59
C LYS A 203 -7.10 -0.37 9.61
N ILE A 204 -8.24 0.29 9.49
CA ILE A 204 -8.65 1.35 10.40
C ILE A 204 -10.02 1.02 10.96
N THR A 205 -10.16 1.20 12.27
CA THR A 205 -11.40 0.97 12.97
C THR A 205 -11.86 2.24 13.68
N ALA A 206 -13.17 2.47 13.69
CA ALA A 206 -13.82 3.49 14.48
C ALA A 206 -14.97 2.87 15.25
N THR A 207 -15.11 3.25 16.52
CA THR A 207 -16.11 2.71 17.42
C THR A 207 -16.95 3.85 17.98
N MET A 208 -18.27 3.75 17.89
CA MET A 208 -19.23 4.71 18.45
C MET A 208 -20.40 3.98 19.11
N VAL A 209 -21.11 4.64 20.02
CA VAL A 209 -22.34 4.10 20.62
C VAL A 209 -23.52 4.43 19.72
N VAL A 210 -24.37 3.45 19.47
CA VAL A 210 -25.65 3.65 18.79
C VAL A 210 -26.61 4.39 19.71
N ASN A 211 -27.19 5.47 19.21
CA ASN A 211 -28.16 6.30 19.94
C ASN A 211 -29.60 5.95 19.60
#